data_AF-V2YAN5-F1
#
_entry.id   AF-V2YAN5-F1
#
_cell.length_a   1.000
_cell.length_b   1.000
_cell.length_c   1.000
_cell.angle_alpha   90.00
_cell.angle_beta   90.00
_cell.angle_gamma   90.00
#
_symmetry.space_group_name_H-M   'P 1'
#
loop_
_entity.id
_entity.type
_entity.pdbx_description
1 polymer ?
#
loop_
_entity_poly.entity_id
_entity_poly.type
_entity_poly.pdbx_seq_one_letter_code
_entity_poly.pdbx_strand_id
1 'polypeptide(L)'
;MLAYGYEWDSEGQLPETLREVSLDCSREELDQLIEFLQTVREEAEGVQLDSLSHWHFRDWNPAWTKKHSDFIILLSDHHTWTKETD
;
A
#
# COMPACT_ATOMS: atom_id res chain seq x y z
N MET A 1 -7.28 0.74 -8.82
CA MET A 1 -6.38 0.24 -7.77
C MET A 1 -5.75 -1.05 -8.27
N LEU A 2 -4.43 -1.09 -8.35
CA LEU A 2 -3.66 -2.30 -8.62
C LEU A 2 -3.03 -2.72 -7.31
N ALA A 3 -2.95 -4.02 -7.07
CA ALA A 3 -2.22 -4.56 -5.94
C ALA A 3 -0.99 -5.29 -6.47
N TYR A 4 0.11 -5.14 -5.75
CA TYR A 4 1.34 -5.84 -6.05
C TYR A 4 1.82 -6.57 -4.80
N GLY A 5 2.48 -7.69 -4.98
CA GLY A 5 3.01 -8.50 -3.89
C GLY A 5 4.29 -9.19 -4.28
N TYR A 6 4.98 -9.70 -3.27
CA TYR A 6 6.18 -10.51 -3.43
C TYR A 6 6.16 -11.59 -2.35
N GLU A 7 6.89 -12.69 -2.57
CA GLU A 7 6.99 -13.74 -1.56
C GLU A 7 7.72 -13.25 -0.32
N TRP A 8 7.35 -13.78 0.84
CA TRP A 8 8.04 -13.44 2.09
C TRP A 8 9.54 -13.76 1.97
N ASP A 9 10.41 -12.86 2.45
CA ASP A 9 11.88 -12.94 2.33
C ASP A 9 12.45 -12.97 0.89
N SER A 10 11.69 -12.54 -0.13
CA SER A 10 12.18 -12.47 -1.52
C SER A 10 13.01 -11.19 -1.81
N GLU A 11 13.99 -10.86 -0.96
CA GLU A 11 14.80 -9.65 -1.10
C GLU A 11 15.40 -9.54 -2.52
N GLY A 12 15.14 -8.42 -3.20
CA GLY A 12 15.66 -8.12 -4.54
C GLY A 12 14.77 -8.56 -5.72
N GLN A 13 13.63 -9.21 -5.46
CA GLN A 13 12.63 -9.47 -6.50
C GLN A 13 11.73 -8.26 -6.75
N LEU A 14 11.34 -8.06 -8.01
CA LEU A 14 10.34 -7.06 -8.36
C LEU A 14 8.95 -7.58 -7.94
N PRO A 15 8.10 -6.73 -7.35
CA PRO A 15 6.76 -7.14 -6.96
C PRO A 15 5.89 -7.45 -8.19
N GLU A 16 5.13 -8.53 -8.12
CA GLU A 16 4.24 -9.00 -9.19
C GLU A 16 2.86 -8.37 -9.05
N THR A 17 2.14 -8.20 -10.17
CA THR A 17 0.75 -7.71 -10.14
C THR A 17 -0.19 -8.82 -9.67
N LEU A 18 -0.96 -8.55 -8.63
CA LEU A 18 -1.94 -9.48 -8.08
C LEU A 18 -3.30 -9.29 -8.77
N ARG A 19 -3.92 -10.39 -9.23
CA ARG A 19 -5.26 -10.37 -9.81
C ARG A 19 -6.36 -10.18 -8.77
N GLU A 20 -6.15 -10.75 -7.59
CA GLU A 20 -7.05 -10.71 -6.44
C GLU A 20 -6.20 -10.67 -5.17
N VAL A 21 -6.67 -9.94 -4.16
CA VAL A 21 -6.06 -9.88 -2.83
C VAL A 21 -7.16 -10.04 -1.81
N SER A 22 -6.97 -10.96 -0.87
CA SER A 22 -7.82 -11.11 0.30
C SER A 22 -7.07 -10.55 1.51
N LEU A 23 -7.76 -9.75 2.32
CA LEU A 23 -7.26 -9.28 3.60
C LEU A 23 -7.87 -10.14 4.70
N ASP A 24 -7.03 -10.90 5.40
CA ASP A 24 -7.39 -11.57 6.65
C ASP A 24 -6.77 -10.78 7.80
N CYS A 25 -7.62 -10.24 8.68
CA CYS A 25 -7.19 -9.37 9.77
C CYS A 25 -8.20 -9.39 10.92
N SER A 26 -7.72 -9.04 12.12
CA SER A 26 -8.57 -8.79 13.28
C SER A 26 -9.34 -7.47 13.12
N ARG A 27 -10.30 -7.24 14.02
CA ARG A 27 -11.04 -5.97 14.05
C ARG A 27 -10.11 -4.80 14.36
N GLU A 28 -9.18 -4.99 15.29
CA GLU A 28 -8.22 -3.98 15.69
C GLU A 28 -7.25 -3.64 14.54
N GLU A 29 -6.80 -4.64 13.79
CA GLU A 29 -5.96 -4.44 12.60
C GLU A 29 -6.73 -3.72 11.48
N LEU A 30 -8.02 -4.04 11.29
CA LEU A 30 -8.87 -3.33 10.35
C LEU A 30 -9.05 -1.86 10.72
N ASP A 31 -9.29 -1.55 12.00
CA ASP A 31 -9.42 -0.19 12.49
C ASP A 31 -8.11 0.61 12.25
N GLN A 32 -6.95 0.01 12.52
CA GLN A 32 -5.64 0.61 12.23
C GLN A 32 -5.42 0.88 10.74
N LEU A 33 -5.80 -0.05 9.87
CA LEU A 33 -5.69 0.13 8.43
C LEU A 33 -6.56 1.31 7.96
N ILE A 34 -7.78 1.43 8.51
CA ILE A 34 -8.67 2.55 8.19
C ILE A 34 -8.06 3.88 8.63
N GLU A 35 -7.53 3.96 9.85
CA GLU A 35 -6.87 5.18 10.36
C GLU A 35 -5.64 5.57 9.53
N PHE A 36 -4.83 4.60 9.14
CA PHE A 36 -3.70 4.81 8.22
C PHE A 36 -4.17 5.39 6.89
N LEU A 37 -5.18 4.78 6.25
CA LEU A 37 -5.71 5.24 4.97
C LEU A 37 -6.31 6.65 5.05
N GLN A 38 -6.93 7.01 6.18
CA GLN A 38 -7.43 8.36 6.43
C GLN A 38 -6.27 9.37 6.52
N THR A 39 -5.19 9.02 7.23
CA THR A 39 -3.99 9.86 7.33
C THR A 39 -3.37 10.10 5.95
N VAL A 40 -3.20 9.03 5.16
CA VAL A 40 -2.68 9.15 3.78
C VAL A 40 -3.54 10.09 2.93
N ARG A 41 -4.87 9.97 3.03
CA ARG A 41 -5.79 10.86 2.32
C ARG A 41 -5.62 12.33 2.73
N GLU A 42 -5.49 12.60 4.02
CA GLU A 42 -5.31 13.96 4.55
C GLU A 42 -3.95 14.55 4.14
N GLU A 43 -2.87 13.78 4.23
CA GLU A 43 -1.53 14.23 3.85
C GLU A 43 -1.39 14.48 2.35
N ALA A 44 -2.09 13.69 1.53
CA ALA A 44 -2.13 13.87 0.09
C ALA A 44 -2.99 15.09 -0.33
N GLU A 45 -3.84 15.61 0.55
CA GLU A 45 -4.75 16.71 0.22
C GLU A 45 -3.98 18.02 -0.04
N GLY A 46 -4.09 18.54 -1.26
CA GLY A 46 -3.44 19.80 -1.66
C GLY A 46 -1.96 19.66 -2.01
N VAL A 47 -1.42 18.44 -2.07
CA VAL A 47 -0.07 18.15 -2.53
C VAL A 47 -0.12 17.65 -3.98
N GLN A 48 0.82 18.09 -4.82
CA GLN A 48 0.96 17.54 -6.16
C GLN A 48 1.60 16.15 -6.07
N LEU A 49 0.92 15.12 -6.55
CA LEU A 49 1.36 13.73 -6.44
C LEU A 49 2.08 13.27 -7.70
N ASP A 50 3.25 12.66 -7.54
CA ASP A 50 4.03 12.05 -8.63
C ASP A 50 4.01 10.52 -8.58
N SER A 51 4.73 9.86 -9.48
CA SER A 51 4.79 8.39 -9.55
C SER A 51 5.55 7.74 -8.39
N LEU A 52 6.16 8.54 -7.51
CA LEU A 52 6.93 8.09 -6.36
C LEU A 52 6.27 8.47 -5.04
N SER A 53 5.10 9.11 -5.06
CA SER A 53 4.40 9.52 -3.85
C SER A 53 3.78 8.29 -3.17
N HIS A 54 4.44 7.84 -2.10
CA HIS A 54 4.11 6.61 -1.40
C HIS A 54 4.12 6.75 0.12
N TRP A 55 3.30 5.94 0.76
CA TRP A 55 3.21 5.83 2.21
C TRP A 55 3.32 4.39 2.63
N HIS A 56 4.15 4.16 3.64
CA HIS A 56 4.36 2.85 4.25
C HIS A 56 3.59 2.75 5.56
N PHE A 57 2.84 1.66 5.74
CA PHE A 57 2.18 1.37 7.02
C PHE A 57 3.20 1.21 8.15
N ARG A 58 4.38 0.63 7.89
CA ARG A 58 5.44 0.50 8.90
C ARG A 58 5.98 1.82 9.41
N ASP A 59 5.92 2.87 8.61
CA ASP A 59 6.43 4.21 8.99
C ASP A 59 5.37 4.94 9.84
N TRP A 60 4.08 4.67 9.59
CA TRP A 60 2.96 5.23 10.34
C TRP A 60 2.72 4.52 11.68
N ASN A 61 2.87 3.19 11.74
CA ASN A 61 2.59 2.40 12.95
C ASN A 61 3.84 2.21 13.83
N PRO A 62 3.96 2.90 14.99
CA PRO A 62 5.14 2.79 15.85
C PRO A 62 5.31 1.41 16.52
N ALA A 63 4.26 0.59 16.54
CA ALA A 63 4.30 -0.78 17.05
C ALA A 63 4.69 -1.80 15.96
N TRP A 64 4.97 -1.35 14.73
CA TRP A 64 5.36 -2.23 13.64
C TRP A 64 6.68 -2.95 13.96
N THR A 65 6.78 -4.21 13.51
CA THR A 65 8.00 -5.03 13.63
C THR A 65 8.22 -5.80 12.34
N LYS A 66 9.44 -6.32 12.12
CA LYS A 66 9.78 -7.14 10.95
C LYS A 66 8.96 -8.44 10.79
N LYS A 67 8.12 -8.79 11.77
CA LYS A 67 7.19 -9.93 11.69
C LYS A 67 5.84 -9.56 11.09
N HIS A 68 5.54 -8.26 10.99
CA HIS A 68 4.32 -7.77 10.38
C HIS A 68 4.54 -7.50 8.89
N SER A 69 3.53 -7.75 8.07
CA SER A 69 3.52 -7.30 6.69
C SER A 69 3.61 -5.77 6.62
N ASP A 70 4.26 -5.25 5.59
CA ASP A 70 4.18 -3.84 5.25
C ASP A 70 3.11 -3.63 4.18
N PHE A 71 2.41 -2.50 4.26
CA PHE A 71 1.36 -2.14 3.32
C PHE A 71 1.69 -0.75 2.77
N ILE A 72 1.87 -0.68 1.46
CA ILE A 72 2.36 0.51 0.78
C ILE A 72 1.26 1.06 -0.11
N ILE A 73 0.90 2.32 0.09
CA ILE A 73 -0.03 3.04 -0.77
C ILE A 73 0.77 3.95 -1.68
N LEU A 74 0.68 3.72 -2.99
CA LEU A 74 1.21 4.60 -4.02
C LEU A 74 0.04 5.43 -4.59
N LEU A 75 0.13 6.75 -4.49
CA LEU A 75 -0.87 7.66 -5.07
C LEU A 75 -0.22 8.49 -6.18
N SER A 76 -0.97 8.79 -7.23
CA SER A 76 -0.52 9.64 -8.32
C SER A 76 -1.70 10.32 -8.99
N ASP A 77 -1.56 11.62 -9.30
CA ASP A 77 -2.58 12.39 -10.04
C ASP A 77 -2.66 12.00 -11.52
N HIS A 78 -1.63 11.31 -12.02
CA HIS A 78 -1.53 10.85 -13.40
C HIS A 78 -1.94 9.38 -13.58
N HIS A 79 -2.82 8.87 -12.71
CA HIS A 79 -3.25 7.47 -12.73
C HIS A 79 -3.87 7.07 -14.07
N THR A 80 -3.04 6.54 -14.95
CA THR A 80 -3.36 6.09 -16.31
C THR A 80 -2.92 4.65 -16.43
N TRP A 81 -3.60 3.75 -15.72
CA TRP A 81 -3.44 2.32 -15.98
C TRP A 81 -4.78 1.69 -16.32
N THR A 82 -5.03 1.58 -17.62
CA THR A 82 -6.05 0.70 -18.18
C THR A 82 -5.50 -0.72 -18.14
N LYS A 83 -6.22 -1.57 -17.44
CA LYS A 83 -6.05 -3.03 -17.43
C LYS A 83 -6.24 -3.55 -18.85
N GLU A 84 -5.17 -3.64 -19.66
CA GLU A 84 -5.11 -4.46 -20.88
C GLU A 84 -3.68 -4.50 -21.40
N THR A 85 -2.97 -5.57 -21.06
CA THR A 85 -1.93 -6.14 -21.92
C THR A 85 -2.26 -7.62 -22.01
N ASP A 86 -2.62 -8.03 -23.23
CA ASP A 86 -2.88 -9.41 -23.67
C ASP A 86 -1.72 -10.36 -23.36
#